data_AF-A0A7I9YY90-F1
#
_entry.id   AF-A0A7I9YY90-F1
#
_cell.length_a   1.000
_cell.length_b   1.000
_cell.length_c   1.000
_cell.angle_alpha   90.00
_cell.angle_beta   90.00
_cell.angle_gamma   90.00
#
_symmetry.space_group_name_H-M   'P 1'
#
loop_
_entity.id
_entity.type
_entity.pdbx_description
1 polymer ?
#
loop_
_entity_poly.entity_id
_entity_poly.type
_entity_poly.pdbx_seq_one_letter_code
_entity_poly.pdbx_strand_id
1 'polypeptide(L)'
;MYVTRVPNRGSPPAVLLRESYRDNGKVKTRTLANLSHWPERKVEKLQRALKGLPATRDLAESFEVSRSLPHGHVAAVLGTARTLGVEDLIDATPSRRRDLVTAMLVAQVIAPESKLATARGLRTQTATSSLGEVLGVSGADEDDLYAAMDWALARKDAIETALAARHLNDGTLVLYDVSSAAFEGRTCPLGKIGHARDGVKGRLQIVYGLLATTAGIPVAIEVFDGNTADPKTLTAQINKLKNRFGLSRVALVGDRGMITSARITEELRPAGLDWITALRAPQIKALVQADALQLSLFDEHDLAEINSPDYPGERLVCCHNPL
;
A
#
# COMPACT_ATOMS: atom_id res chain seq x y z
N MET A 1 -17.23 63.20 -6.23
CA MET A 1 -16.55 63.32 -4.92
C MET A 1 -15.32 62.42 -4.89
N TYR A 2 -14.30 62.75 -4.11
CA TYR A 2 -13.09 61.93 -3.97
C TYR A 2 -12.44 62.13 -2.59
N VAL A 3 -11.70 61.11 -2.12
CA VAL A 3 -10.89 61.21 -0.90
C VAL A 3 -9.48 61.69 -1.26
N THR A 4 -8.94 62.63 -0.49
CA THR A 4 -7.57 63.12 -0.63
C THR A 4 -6.85 63.16 0.71
N ARG A 5 -5.52 62.98 0.69
CA ARG A 5 -4.66 63.10 1.87
C ARG A 5 -3.83 64.37 1.74
N VAL A 6 -4.01 65.30 2.66
CA VAL A 6 -3.29 66.58 2.67
C VAL A 6 -2.20 66.51 3.74
N PRO A 7 -0.92 66.65 3.38
CA PRO A 7 0.17 66.66 4.35
C PRO A 7 -0.01 67.74 5.41
N ASN A 8 0.29 67.42 6.67
CA ASN A 8 0.31 68.37 7.77
C ASN A 8 1.71 68.38 8.42
N ARG A 9 2.29 69.55 8.67
CA ARG A 9 3.65 69.64 9.24
C ARG A 9 3.58 69.24 10.71
N GLY A 10 4.26 68.13 11.06
CA GLY A 10 4.36 67.64 12.43
C GLY A 10 3.14 66.83 12.91
N SER A 11 2.25 66.40 12.02
CA SER A 11 1.09 65.56 12.37
C SER A 11 0.70 64.63 11.22
N PRO A 12 -0.05 63.54 11.47
CA PRO A 12 -0.56 62.68 10.42
C PRO A 12 -1.34 63.46 9.35
N PRO A 13 -1.25 63.09 8.06
CA PRO A 13 -1.96 63.76 6.97
C PRO A 13 -3.47 63.81 7.21
N ALA A 14 -4.10 64.95 6.91
CA ALA A 14 -5.54 65.06 6.99
C ALA A 14 -6.19 64.29 5.84
N VAL A 15 -7.12 63.39 6.16
CA VAL A 15 -7.92 62.65 5.18
C VAL A 15 -9.22 63.40 4.96
N LEU A 16 -9.47 63.88 3.74
CA LEU A 16 -10.61 64.75 3.44
C LEU A 16 -11.47 64.17 2.31
N LEU A 17 -12.79 64.20 2.48
CA LEU A 17 -13.75 64.00 1.39
C LEU A 17 -13.98 65.34 0.70
N ARG A 18 -13.72 65.38 -0.61
CA ARG A 18 -13.81 66.60 -1.41
C ARG A 18 -14.69 66.42 -2.64
N GLU A 19 -15.19 67.54 -3.13
CA GLU A 19 -15.95 67.62 -4.36
C GLU A 19 -15.43 68.77 -5.22
N SER A 20 -15.23 68.48 -6.51
CA SER A 20 -14.91 69.49 -7.52
C SER A 20 -16.20 70.04 -8.11
N TYR A 21 -16.31 71.36 -8.18
CA TYR A 21 -17.43 72.08 -8.78
C TYR A 21 -16.92 73.20 -9.68
N ARG A 22 -17.78 73.73 -10.56
CA ARG A 22 -17.46 74.87 -11.42
C ARG A 22 -18.13 76.12 -10.90
N ASP A 23 -17.37 77.21 -10.84
CA ASP A 23 -17.83 78.53 -10.48
C ASP A 23 -17.17 79.54 -11.42
N ASN A 24 -17.98 80.28 -12.17
CA ASN A 24 -17.54 81.23 -13.20
C ASN A 24 -16.49 80.65 -14.17
N GLY A 25 -16.74 79.44 -14.67
CA GLY A 25 -15.87 78.74 -15.62
C GLY A 25 -14.58 78.16 -15.01
N LYS A 26 -14.27 78.44 -13.74
CA LYS A 26 -13.09 77.90 -13.04
C LYS A 26 -13.48 76.68 -12.20
N VAL A 27 -12.64 75.64 -12.22
CA VAL A 27 -12.79 74.47 -11.34
C VAL A 27 -12.34 74.86 -9.94
N LYS A 28 -13.23 74.72 -8.97
CA LYS A 28 -12.96 74.88 -7.54
C LYS A 28 -13.20 73.56 -6.82
N THR A 29 -12.62 73.43 -5.64
CA THR A 29 -12.80 72.25 -4.80
C THR A 29 -13.31 72.68 -3.44
N ARG A 30 -14.36 72.01 -2.95
CA ARG A 30 -14.86 72.17 -1.58
C ARG A 30 -14.61 70.92 -0.75
N THR A 31 -14.32 71.11 0.54
CA THR A 31 -14.26 70.01 1.51
C THR A 31 -15.66 69.73 2.03
N LEU A 32 -16.10 68.48 1.89
CA LEU A 32 -17.40 68.01 2.37
C LEU A 32 -17.31 67.42 3.78
N ALA A 33 -16.22 66.72 4.09
CA ALA A 33 -16.01 66.13 5.42
C ALA A 33 -14.52 65.91 5.73
N ASN A 34 -14.17 65.93 7.02
CA ASN A 34 -12.88 65.52 7.55
C ASN A 34 -12.96 64.08 8.07
N LEU A 35 -12.30 63.16 7.37
CA LEU A 35 -12.28 61.72 7.65
C LEU A 35 -11.03 61.29 8.43
N SER A 36 -10.22 62.22 8.94
CA SER A 36 -8.95 61.89 9.61
C SER A 36 -9.11 61.04 10.87
N HIS A 37 -10.32 61.02 11.46
CA HIS A 37 -10.66 60.20 12.62
C HIS A 37 -11.17 58.80 12.22
N TRP A 38 -11.35 58.51 10.94
CA TRP A 38 -11.84 57.20 10.49
C TRP A 38 -10.71 56.16 10.52
N PRO A 39 -11.00 54.91 10.90
CA PRO A 39 -10.10 53.79 10.65
C PRO A 39 -9.77 53.68 9.16
N GLU A 40 -8.52 53.40 8.82
CA GLU A 40 -8.01 53.32 7.44
C GLU A 40 -8.89 52.42 6.55
N ARG A 41 -9.29 51.24 7.04
CA ARG A 41 -10.20 50.31 6.36
C ARG A 41 -11.54 50.94 5.92
N LYS A 42 -12.09 51.89 6.67
CA LYS A 42 -13.34 52.58 6.31
C LYS A 42 -13.08 53.62 5.22
N VAL A 43 -11.94 54.31 5.28
CA VAL A 43 -11.50 55.28 4.26
C VAL A 43 -11.28 54.57 2.92
N GLU A 44 -10.61 53.43 2.92
CA GLU A 44 -10.35 52.62 1.72
C GLU A 44 -11.65 52.13 1.06
N LYS A 45 -12.59 51.60 1.86
CA LYS A 45 -13.92 51.18 1.36
C LYS A 45 -14.67 52.34 0.69
N LEU A 46 -14.69 53.52 1.32
CA LEU A 46 -15.30 54.71 0.75
C LEU A 46 -14.60 55.17 -0.53
N GLN A 47 -13.26 55.18 -0.54
CA GLN A 47 -12.48 55.59 -1.70
C GLN A 47 -12.72 54.67 -2.90
N ARG A 48 -12.83 53.35 -2.69
CA ARG A 48 -13.19 52.38 -3.74
C ARG A 48 -14.60 52.61 -4.27
N ALA A 49 -15.57 52.80 -3.37
CA ALA A 49 -16.95 53.10 -3.76
C ALA A 49 -17.05 54.38 -4.60
N LEU A 50 -16.35 55.45 -4.21
CA LEU A 50 -16.31 56.71 -4.97
C LEU A 50 -15.63 56.60 -6.34
N LYS A 51 -14.75 55.61 -6.53
CA LYS A 51 -14.10 55.28 -7.81
C LYS A 51 -14.91 54.29 -8.65
N GLY A 52 -16.07 53.82 -8.18
CA GLY A 52 -16.87 52.79 -8.84
C GLY A 52 -16.21 51.40 -8.83
N LEU A 53 -15.23 51.17 -7.95
CA LEU A 53 -14.58 49.87 -7.84
C LEU A 53 -15.44 48.91 -7.00
N PRO A 54 -15.49 47.61 -7.35
CA PRO A 54 -16.23 46.62 -6.57
C PRO A 54 -15.70 46.55 -5.13
N ALA A 55 -16.59 46.19 -4.21
CA ALA A 55 -16.24 45.94 -2.82
C ALA A 55 -15.05 44.97 -2.74
N THR A 56 -14.15 45.17 -1.77
CA THR A 56 -13.16 44.15 -1.41
C THR A 56 -13.94 42.92 -0.95
N ARG A 57 -14.09 41.93 -1.83
CA ARG A 57 -14.55 40.61 -1.43
C ARG A 57 -13.40 39.95 -0.68
N ASP A 58 -13.73 39.28 0.41
CA ASP A 58 -12.80 38.30 0.94
C ASP A 58 -12.59 37.24 -0.13
N LEU A 59 -11.34 36.97 -0.50
CA LEU A 59 -11.04 35.91 -1.45
C LEU A 59 -11.46 34.56 -0.87
N ALA A 60 -11.43 34.40 0.45
CA ALA A 60 -11.94 33.20 1.12
C ALA A 60 -13.46 33.02 0.93
N GLU A 61 -14.21 34.11 0.81
CA GLU A 61 -15.66 34.10 0.51
C GLU A 61 -15.96 34.04 -1.00
N SER A 62 -14.92 34.06 -1.83
CA SER A 62 -15.05 34.06 -3.30
C SER A 62 -14.93 32.66 -3.91
N PHE A 63 -14.57 31.65 -3.13
CA PHE A 63 -14.47 30.26 -3.55
C PHE A 63 -15.43 29.39 -2.73
N GLU A 64 -16.10 28.47 -3.42
CA GLU A 64 -16.87 27.40 -2.80
C GLU A 64 -16.12 26.08 -3.00
N VAL A 65 -15.97 25.31 -1.91
CA VAL A 65 -15.42 23.95 -2.01
C VAL A 65 -16.51 23.05 -2.59
N SER A 66 -16.42 22.79 -3.90
CA SER A 66 -17.36 21.87 -4.58
C SER A 66 -17.17 20.42 -4.16
N ARG A 67 -15.94 20.03 -3.81
CA ARG A 67 -15.59 18.70 -3.32
C ARG A 67 -14.25 18.72 -2.59
N SER A 68 -14.11 17.85 -1.59
CA SER A 68 -12.82 17.53 -0.96
C SER A 68 -12.62 16.02 -1.00
N LEU A 69 -11.43 15.58 -1.39
CA LEU A 69 -11.05 14.16 -1.44
C LEU A 69 -9.92 13.89 -0.45
N PRO A 70 -10.00 12.79 0.33
CA PRO A 70 -8.86 12.34 1.13
C PRO A 70 -7.60 12.15 0.28
N HIS A 71 -6.47 12.68 0.78
CA HIS A 71 -5.19 12.63 0.08
C HIS A 71 -4.02 12.11 0.92
N GLY A 72 -4.02 12.34 2.25
CA GLY A 72 -2.86 12.01 3.10
C GLY A 72 -2.42 10.54 3.01
N HIS A 73 -3.36 9.59 3.06
CA HIS A 73 -3.05 8.17 2.94
C HIS A 73 -2.60 7.78 1.51
N VAL A 74 -3.16 8.42 0.48
CA VAL A 74 -2.72 8.22 -0.92
C VAL A 74 -1.27 8.67 -1.06
N ALA A 75 -0.95 9.89 -0.61
CA ALA A 75 0.39 10.44 -0.67
C ALA A 75 1.41 9.57 0.08
N ALA A 76 1.05 9.08 1.27
CA ALA A 76 1.92 8.22 2.07
C ALA A 76 2.21 6.89 1.36
N VAL A 77 1.18 6.16 0.92
CA VAL A 77 1.34 4.83 0.32
C VAL A 77 1.94 4.91 -1.08
N LEU A 78 1.42 5.78 -1.95
CA LEU A 78 1.96 5.95 -3.30
C LEU A 78 3.37 6.56 -3.29
N GLY A 79 3.64 7.52 -2.39
CA GLY A 79 4.97 8.07 -2.22
C GLY A 79 5.99 7.01 -1.78
N THR A 80 5.59 6.12 -0.87
CA THR A 80 6.41 4.97 -0.47
C THR A 80 6.64 4.01 -1.63
N ALA A 81 5.59 3.65 -2.38
CA ALA A 81 5.70 2.79 -3.55
C ALA A 81 6.66 3.36 -4.61
N ARG A 82 6.60 4.68 -4.86
CA ARG A 82 7.54 5.38 -5.76
C ARG A 82 8.96 5.40 -5.23
N THR A 83 9.14 5.60 -3.93
CA THR A 83 10.47 5.55 -3.29
C THR A 83 11.11 4.17 -3.41
N LEU A 84 10.28 3.12 -3.34
CA LEU A 84 10.70 1.73 -3.56
C LEU A 84 10.85 1.36 -5.06
N GLY A 85 10.53 2.28 -5.98
CA GLY A 85 10.60 2.05 -7.43
C GLY A 85 9.64 0.95 -7.90
N VAL A 86 8.44 0.87 -7.32
CA VAL A 86 7.44 -0.15 -7.65
C VAL A 86 6.89 0.03 -9.06
N GLU A 87 6.66 1.28 -9.50
CA GLU A 87 6.20 1.56 -10.87
C GLU A 87 7.20 1.01 -11.91
N ASP A 88 8.50 1.24 -11.70
CA ASP A 88 9.55 0.74 -12.60
C ASP A 88 9.74 -0.78 -12.53
N LEU A 89 9.44 -1.42 -11.39
CA LEU A 89 9.40 -2.88 -11.27
C LEU A 89 8.29 -3.46 -12.15
N ILE A 90 7.13 -2.81 -12.18
CA ILE A 90 5.98 -3.26 -12.99
C ILE A 90 6.29 -3.06 -14.47
N ASP A 91 6.67 -1.84 -14.86
CA ASP A 91 7.12 -1.50 -16.21
C ASP A 91 7.86 -0.15 -16.17
N ALA A 92 9.09 -0.11 -16.68
CA ALA A 92 9.86 1.12 -16.77
C ALA A 92 9.20 2.16 -17.70
N THR A 93 8.34 1.73 -18.63
CA THR A 93 7.62 2.64 -19.53
C THR A 93 6.30 3.09 -18.90
N PRO A 94 6.08 4.40 -18.68
CA PRO A 94 4.79 4.90 -18.22
C PRO A 94 3.65 4.53 -19.16
N SER A 95 2.57 4.00 -18.59
CA SER A 95 1.37 3.64 -19.35
C SER A 95 0.17 3.57 -18.43
N ARG A 96 -1.02 3.82 -18.99
CA ARG A 96 -2.28 3.70 -18.24
C ARG A 96 -2.43 2.34 -17.55
N ARG A 97 -1.97 1.25 -18.16
CA ARG A 97 -2.05 -0.11 -17.56
C ARG A 97 -1.16 -0.23 -16.33
N ARG A 98 0.07 0.29 -16.38
CA ARG A 98 0.97 0.36 -15.21
C ARG A 98 0.34 1.18 -14.08
N ASP A 99 -0.27 2.30 -14.42
CA ASP A 99 -0.87 3.20 -13.44
C ASP A 99 -2.13 2.57 -12.82
N LEU A 100 -2.91 1.78 -13.57
CA LEU A 100 -4.02 0.97 -13.04
C LEU A 100 -3.54 -0.14 -12.09
N VAL A 101 -2.45 -0.84 -12.43
CA VAL A 101 -1.84 -1.83 -11.53
C VAL A 101 -1.37 -1.17 -10.24
N THR A 102 -0.71 -0.02 -10.36
CA THR A 102 -0.24 0.78 -9.22
C THR A 102 -1.42 1.26 -8.36
N ALA A 103 -2.51 1.72 -8.97
CA ALA A 103 -3.73 2.10 -8.26
C ALA A 103 -4.31 0.93 -7.47
N MET A 104 -4.40 -0.26 -8.06
CA MET A 104 -4.88 -1.46 -7.37
C MET A 104 -3.99 -1.86 -6.19
N LEU A 105 -2.66 -1.77 -6.35
CA LEU A 105 -1.71 -2.06 -5.28
C LEU A 105 -1.87 -1.05 -4.13
N VAL A 106 -1.88 0.24 -4.44
CA VAL A 106 -2.02 1.31 -3.45
C VAL A 106 -3.36 1.21 -2.72
N ALA A 107 -4.46 0.96 -3.44
CA ALA A 107 -5.78 0.75 -2.86
C ALA A 107 -5.78 -0.46 -1.90
N GLN A 108 -5.16 -1.57 -2.30
CA GLN A 108 -5.08 -2.78 -1.48
C GLN A 108 -4.32 -2.54 -0.15
N VAL A 109 -3.30 -1.69 -0.15
CA VAL A 109 -2.53 -1.34 1.06
C VAL A 109 -3.32 -0.37 1.95
N ILE A 110 -4.04 0.59 1.37
CA ILE A 110 -4.85 1.57 2.12
C ILE A 110 -6.05 0.90 2.79
N ALA A 111 -6.83 0.16 2.02
CA ALA A 111 -8.07 -0.46 2.44
C ALA A 111 -8.32 -1.72 1.57
N PRO A 112 -7.91 -2.91 2.02
CA PRO A 112 -8.12 -4.16 1.30
C PRO A 112 -9.60 -4.41 1.00
N GLU A 113 -10.01 -4.32 -0.27
CA GLU A 113 -11.38 -4.56 -0.73
C GLU A 113 -11.42 -5.23 -2.11
N SER A 114 -12.62 -5.52 -2.60
CA SER A 114 -12.81 -6.06 -3.95
C SER A 114 -12.34 -5.10 -5.06
N LYS A 115 -12.02 -5.65 -6.24
CA LYS A 115 -11.69 -4.85 -7.43
C LYS A 115 -12.85 -3.93 -7.86
N LEU A 116 -14.09 -4.38 -7.64
CA LEU A 116 -15.29 -3.54 -7.83
C LEU A 116 -15.29 -2.31 -6.91
N ALA A 117 -14.90 -2.48 -5.65
CA ALA A 117 -14.80 -1.35 -4.74
C ALA A 117 -13.67 -0.39 -5.14
N THR A 118 -12.53 -0.92 -5.61
CA THR A 118 -11.45 -0.12 -6.19
C THR A 118 -11.96 0.69 -7.39
N ALA A 119 -12.62 0.06 -8.37
CA ALA A 119 -13.17 0.73 -9.54
C ALA A 119 -14.16 1.86 -9.14
N ARG A 120 -15.07 1.59 -8.21
CA ARG A 120 -15.96 2.63 -7.64
C ARG A 120 -15.19 3.79 -7.03
N GLY A 121 -14.10 3.50 -6.30
CA GLY A 121 -13.22 4.52 -5.73
C GLY A 121 -12.42 5.34 -6.76
N LEU A 122 -12.29 4.86 -8.00
CA LEU A 122 -11.60 5.55 -9.10
C LEU A 122 -12.56 6.33 -10.01
N ARG A 123 -13.86 5.98 -10.07
CA ARG A 123 -14.84 6.70 -10.89
C ARG A 123 -15.00 8.14 -10.42
N THR A 124 -15.05 9.09 -11.36
CA THR A 124 -15.10 10.52 -11.07
C THR A 124 -16.23 10.88 -10.11
N GLN A 125 -17.44 10.32 -10.28
CA GLN A 125 -18.60 10.66 -9.44
C GLN A 125 -18.53 10.05 -8.04
N THR A 126 -17.89 8.88 -7.90
CA THR A 126 -17.86 8.10 -6.64
C THR A 126 -16.48 8.04 -6.00
N ALA A 127 -15.52 8.83 -6.50
CA ALA A 127 -14.14 8.82 -6.00
C ALA A 127 -14.09 8.98 -4.47
N THR A 128 -13.44 8.03 -3.83
CA THR A 128 -13.30 7.94 -2.36
C THR A 128 -12.02 8.58 -1.85
N SER A 129 -11.07 8.83 -2.76
CA SER A 129 -9.80 9.50 -2.50
C SER A 129 -9.29 10.16 -3.78
N SER A 130 -8.18 10.88 -3.65
CA SER A 130 -7.44 11.49 -4.78
C SER A 130 -6.66 10.50 -5.64
N LEU A 131 -6.66 9.19 -5.34
CA LEU A 131 -5.82 8.19 -6.01
C LEU A 131 -6.00 8.17 -7.53
N GLY A 132 -7.24 8.17 -8.01
CA GLY A 132 -7.54 8.15 -9.44
C GLY A 132 -7.03 9.39 -10.17
N GLU A 133 -7.12 10.56 -9.53
CA GLU A 133 -6.66 11.82 -10.09
C GLU A 133 -5.12 11.87 -10.15
N VAL A 134 -4.46 11.50 -9.05
CA VAL A 134 -3.00 11.53 -8.92
C VAL A 134 -2.31 10.57 -9.90
N LEU A 135 -2.94 9.43 -10.19
CA LEU A 135 -2.44 8.45 -11.16
C LEU A 135 -3.00 8.64 -12.58
N GLY A 136 -3.87 9.62 -12.81
CA GLY A 136 -4.47 9.84 -14.14
C GLY A 136 -5.38 8.70 -14.62
N VAL A 137 -5.95 7.92 -13.69
CA VAL A 137 -6.82 6.77 -13.96
C VAL A 137 -8.26 6.98 -13.50
N SER A 138 -8.64 8.22 -13.19
CA SER A 138 -10.02 8.60 -12.89
C SER A 138 -10.99 8.11 -13.96
N GLY A 139 -12.09 7.50 -13.54
CA GLY A 139 -13.11 6.95 -14.44
C GLY A 139 -12.90 5.48 -14.83
N ALA A 140 -11.78 4.85 -14.46
CA ALA A 140 -11.56 3.42 -14.72
C ALA A 140 -12.65 2.55 -14.08
N ASP A 141 -13.07 1.52 -14.81
CA ASP A 141 -14.06 0.53 -14.38
C ASP A 141 -13.43 -0.83 -14.07
N GLU A 142 -14.26 -1.81 -13.77
CA GLU A 142 -13.78 -3.15 -13.41
C GLU A 142 -13.07 -3.84 -14.59
N ASP A 143 -13.53 -3.63 -15.81
CA ASP A 143 -12.95 -4.24 -17.02
C ASP A 143 -11.56 -3.66 -17.33
N ASP A 144 -11.37 -2.35 -17.16
CA ASP A 144 -10.05 -1.70 -17.20
C ASP A 144 -9.09 -2.35 -16.17
N LEU A 145 -9.56 -2.61 -14.95
CA LEU A 145 -8.76 -3.22 -13.89
C LEU A 145 -8.41 -4.69 -14.21
N TYR A 146 -9.36 -5.49 -14.68
CA TYR A 146 -9.09 -6.89 -15.06
C TYR A 146 -8.12 -6.99 -16.24
N ALA A 147 -8.30 -6.14 -17.27
CA ALA A 147 -7.36 -6.08 -18.39
C ALA A 147 -5.94 -5.66 -17.94
N ALA A 148 -5.84 -4.77 -16.96
CA ALA A 148 -4.56 -4.41 -16.36
C ALA A 148 -3.93 -5.57 -15.57
N MET A 149 -4.74 -6.41 -14.90
CA MET A 149 -4.26 -7.62 -14.22
C MET A 149 -3.70 -8.65 -15.21
N ASP A 150 -4.39 -8.93 -16.31
CA ASP A 150 -3.88 -9.85 -17.34
C ASP A 150 -2.56 -9.34 -17.95
N TRP A 151 -2.50 -8.03 -18.17
CA TRP A 151 -1.29 -7.36 -18.65
C TRP A 151 -0.12 -7.44 -17.66
N ALA A 152 -0.40 -7.35 -16.35
CA ALA A 152 0.60 -7.52 -15.30
C ALA A 152 1.05 -8.98 -15.18
N LEU A 153 0.12 -9.93 -15.29
CA LEU A 153 0.42 -11.37 -15.25
C LEU A 153 1.41 -11.76 -16.35
N ALA A 154 1.25 -11.24 -17.57
CA ALA A 154 2.19 -11.46 -18.66
C ALA A 154 3.62 -10.92 -18.39
N ARG A 155 3.80 -10.06 -17.39
CA ARG A 155 5.09 -9.50 -16.96
C ARG A 155 5.65 -10.14 -15.71
N LYS A 156 4.95 -11.09 -15.10
CA LYS A 156 5.32 -11.75 -13.84
C LYS A 156 6.80 -12.10 -13.80
N ASP A 157 7.30 -12.84 -14.79
CA ASP A 157 8.70 -13.30 -14.79
C ASP A 157 9.72 -12.16 -14.77
N ALA A 158 9.45 -11.07 -15.47
CA ALA A 158 10.32 -9.89 -15.49
C ALA A 158 10.29 -9.15 -14.15
N ILE A 159 9.11 -8.96 -13.57
CA ILE A 159 8.92 -8.33 -12.25
C ILE A 159 9.66 -9.13 -11.18
N GLU A 160 9.45 -10.45 -11.14
CA GLU A 160 10.09 -11.35 -10.18
C GLU A 160 11.62 -11.40 -10.38
N THR A 161 12.11 -11.35 -11.62
CA THR A 161 13.55 -11.31 -11.89
C THR A 161 14.17 -10.00 -11.37
N ALA A 162 13.48 -8.87 -11.54
CA ALA A 162 13.93 -7.59 -11.00
C ALA A 162 13.88 -7.57 -9.46
N LEU A 163 12.85 -8.14 -8.85
CA LEU A 163 12.78 -8.33 -7.39
C LEU A 163 13.91 -9.23 -6.88
N ALA A 164 14.17 -10.35 -7.56
CA ALA A 164 15.24 -11.26 -7.23
C ALA A 164 16.60 -10.55 -7.29
N ALA A 165 16.88 -9.80 -8.36
CA ALA A 165 18.11 -9.04 -8.49
C ALA A 165 18.28 -7.96 -7.41
N ARG A 166 17.18 -7.41 -6.88
CA ARG A 166 17.22 -6.40 -5.79
C ARG A 166 17.41 -7.02 -4.41
N HIS A 167 16.88 -8.22 -4.18
CA HIS A 167 16.67 -8.74 -2.83
C HIS A 167 17.33 -10.09 -2.55
N LEU A 168 17.77 -10.81 -3.57
CA LEU A 168 18.49 -12.09 -3.43
C LEU A 168 19.97 -11.86 -3.73
N ASN A 169 20.80 -11.91 -2.69
CA ASN A 169 22.27 -11.88 -2.81
C ASN A 169 22.87 -13.19 -2.28
N ASP A 170 24.01 -13.63 -2.81
CA ASP A 170 24.90 -14.65 -2.19
C ASP A 170 24.25 -15.96 -1.72
N GLY A 171 23.24 -16.45 -2.44
CA GLY A 171 22.57 -17.70 -2.07
C GLY A 171 21.76 -17.60 -0.76
N THR A 172 21.17 -16.42 -0.53
CA THR A 172 20.26 -16.13 0.59
C THR A 172 19.27 -17.27 0.81
N LEU A 173 19.13 -17.70 2.07
CA LEU A 173 18.05 -18.58 2.51
C LEU A 173 16.71 -17.95 2.16
N VAL A 174 15.97 -18.59 1.27
CA VAL A 174 14.62 -18.15 0.93
C VAL A 174 13.60 -19.01 1.67
N LEU A 175 12.53 -18.36 2.12
CA LEU A 175 11.39 -19.02 2.75
C LEU A 175 10.34 -19.26 1.68
N TYR A 176 9.92 -20.50 1.54
CA TYR A 176 8.82 -20.85 0.65
C TYR A 176 7.63 -21.30 1.48
N ASP A 177 6.58 -20.48 1.53
CA ASP A 177 5.33 -20.80 2.21
C ASP A 177 4.25 -21.20 1.20
N VAL A 178 3.33 -22.08 1.59
CA VAL A 178 2.23 -22.53 0.74
C VAL A 178 0.92 -22.33 1.45
N SER A 179 -0.02 -21.72 0.75
CA SER A 179 -1.38 -21.50 1.24
C SER A 179 -2.42 -21.88 0.17
N SER A 180 -3.70 -21.81 0.55
CA SER A 180 -4.83 -22.05 -0.35
C SER A 180 -5.85 -20.94 -0.21
N ALA A 181 -6.56 -20.63 -1.30
CA ALA A 181 -7.70 -19.72 -1.28
C ALA A 181 -8.93 -20.40 -1.86
N ALA A 182 -9.95 -20.61 -1.03
CA ALA A 182 -11.26 -21.04 -1.49
C ALA A 182 -12.00 -19.90 -2.23
N PHE A 183 -12.75 -20.24 -3.26
CA PHE A 183 -13.55 -19.29 -4.02
C PHE A 183 -14.85 -19.91 -4.55
N GLU A 184 -15.78 -19.04 -4.92
CA GLU A 184 -17.03 -19.41 -5.59
C GLU A 184 -16.91 -19.19 -7.10
N GLY A 185 -17.37 -20.14 -7.90
CA GLY A 185 -17.28 -20.06 -9.36
C GLY A 185 -17.23 -21.45 -10.02
N ARG A 186 -17.21 -21.48 -11.35
CA ARG A 186 -17.16 -22.74 -12.12
C ARG A 186 -16.19 -22.73 -13.29
N THR A 187 -15.61 -21.57 -13.61
CA THR A 187 -14.84 -21.34 -14.84
C THR A 187 -13.34 -21.23 -14.61
N CYS A 188 -12.87 -21.19 -13.36
CA CYS A 188 -11.45 -21.16 -13.04
C CYS A 188 -10.83 -22.54 -13.35
N PRO A 189 -9.87 -22.64 -14.30
CA PRO A 189 -9.30 -23.92 -14.70
C PRO A 189 -8.50 -24.59 -13.57
N LEU A 190 -7.91 -23.79 -12.67
CA LEU A 190 -7.14 -24.26 -11.51
C LEU A 190 -8.04 -24.66 -10.33
N GLY A 191 -9.34 -24.36 -10.40
CA GLY A 191 -10.29 -24.64 -9.33
C GLY A 191 -10.51 -26.12 -9.13
N LYS A 192 -10.00 -26.68 -8.03
CA LYS A 192 -10.24 -28.07 -7.62
C LYS A 192 -10.63 -28.13 -6.15
N ILE A 193 -11.39 -29.14 -5.76
CA ILE A 193 -11.65 -29.43 -4.34
C ILE A 193 -10.41 -30.14 -3.79
N GLY A 194 -9.80 -29.55 -2.76
CA GLY A 194 -8.60 -30.06 -2.11
C GLY A 194 -8.65 -29.92 -0.60
N HIS A 195 -7.48 -30.01 0.03
CA HIS A 195 -7.35 -29.84 1.47
C HIS A 195 -7.36 -28.34 1.83
N ALA A 196 -8.47 -27.88 2.40
CA ALA A 196 -8.67 -26.47 2.75
C ALA A 196 -7.75 -26.03 3.91
N ARG A 197 -6.78 -25.15 3.63
CA ARG A 197 -5.89 -24.55 4.64
C ARG A 197 -6.48 -23.30 5.30
N ASP A 198 -7.45 -22.68 4.65
CA ASP A 198 -8.23 -21.54 5.16
C ASP A 198 -9.46 -21.97 6.00
N GLY A 199 -9.63 -23.28 6.22
CA GLY A 199 -10.74 -23.86 6.97
C GLY A 199 -12.05 -24.02 6.17
N VAL A 200 -12.10 -23.55 4.92
CA VAL A 200 -13.32 -23.55 4.10
C VAL A 200 -13.44 -24.86 3.30
N LYS A 201 -14.09 -25.85 3.90
CA LYS A 201 -14.23 -27.20 3.31
C LYS A 201 -15.24 -27.26 2.16
N GLY A 202 -15.02 -28.18 1.22
CA GLY A 202 -15.98 -28.52 0.17
C GLY A 202 -16.12 -27.50 -0.96
N ARG A 203 -15.26 -26.48 -1.00
CA ARG A 203 -15.25 -25.47 -2.06
C ARG A 203 -14.11 -25.69 -3.05
N LEU A 204 -14.27 -25.14 -4.25
CA LEU A 204 -13.14 -24.99 -5.17
C LEU A 204 -12.11 -24.08 -4.52
N GLN A 205 -10.85 -24.43 -4.67
CA GLN A 205 -9.74 -23.62 -4.21
C GLN A 205 -8.63 -23.59 -5.26
N ILE A 206 -7.69 -22.68 -5.06
CA ILE A 206 -6.36 -22.70 -5.68
C ILE A 206 -5.33 -22.85 -4.57
N VAL A 207 -4.19 -23.45 -4.90
CA VAL A 207 -3.01 -23.49 -4.03
C VAL A 207 -2.01 -22.48 -4.57
N TYR A 208 -1.31 -21.76 -3.70
CA TYR A 208 -0.25 -20.87 -4.14
C TYR A 208 0.93 -20.93 -3.19
N GLY A 209 2.13 -20.76 -3.74
CA GLY A 209 3.37 -20.70 -2.99
C GLY A 209 4.05 -19.36 -3.16
N LEU A 210 4.54 -18.80 -2.06
CA LEU A 210 5.21 -17.52 -2.01
C LEU A 210 6.68 -17.73 -1.63
N LEU A 211 7.58 -17.29 -2.51
CA LEU A 211 9.01 -17.20 -2.24
C LEU A 211 9.31 -15.84 -1.62
N ALA A 212 9.91 -15.82 -0.43
CA ALA A 212 10.34 -14.61 0.24
C ALA A 212 11.79 -14.70 0.70
N THR A 213 12.42 -13.53 0.88
CA THR A 213 13.73 -13.40 1.53
C THR A 213 13.63 -13.70 3.03
N THR A 214 14.78 -13.84 3.71
CA THR A 214 14.85 -13.92 5.18
C THR A 214 14.26 -12.69 5.89
N ALA A 215 14.25 -11.53 5.22
CA ALA A 215 13.62 -10.30 5.71
C ALA A 215 12.10 -10.26 5.49
N GLY A 216 11.50 -11.30 4.90
CA GLY A 216 10.07 -11.37 4.60
C GLY A 216 9.65 -10.63 3.34
N ILE A 217 10.59 -10.18 2.50
CA ILE A 217 10.28 -9.52 1.23
C ILE A 217 9.83 -10.56 0.20
N PRO A 218 8.60 -10.48 -0.35
CA PRO A 218 8.13 -11.41 -1.38
C PRO A 218 8.86 -11.17 -2.71
N VAL A 219 9.27 -12.26 -3.36
CA VAL A 219 10.06 -12.21 -4.60
C VAL A 219 9.37 -12.91 -5.76
N ALA A 220 8.75 -14.07 -5.52
CA ALA A 220 8.06 -14.83 -6.56
C ALA A 220 6.81 -15.53 -6.01
N ILE A 221 5.80 -15.71 -6.86
CA ILE A 221 4.55 -16.39 -6.50
C ILE A 221 4.14 -17.39 -7.56
N GLU A 222 3.87 -18.64 -7.16
CA GLU A 222 3.37 -19.68 -8.05
C GLU A 222 1.94 -20.08 -7.65
N VAL A 223 1.08 -20.33 -8.64
CA VAL A 223 -0.32 -20.73 -8.43
C VAL A 223 -0.54 -22.10 -9.08
N PHE A 224 -1.24 -22.97 -8.37
CA PHE A 224 -1.45 -24.37 -8.70
C PHE A 224 -2.93 -24.76 -8.57
N ASP A 225 -3.26 -25.94 -9.10
CA ASP A 225 -4.56 -26.55 -8.94
C ASP A 225 -4.91 -26.73 -7.46
N GLY A 226 -6.18 -26.52 -7.09
CA GLY A 226 -6.65 -26.56 -5.70
C GLY A 226 -6.44 -27.85 -4.94
N ASN A 227 -6.23 -28.97 -5.64
CA ASN A 227 -5.96 -30.28 -5.08
C ASN A 227 -4.46 -30.63 -5.09
N THR A 228 -3.59 -29.66 -5.39
CA THR A 228 -2.14 -29.83 -5.37
C THR A 228 -1.67 -29.96 -3.92
N ALA A 229 -1.77 -31.18 -3.40
CA ALA A 229 -1.13 -31.61 -2.15
C ALA A 229 0.19 -32.35 -2.41
N ASP A 230 0.53 -32.54 -3.70
CA ASP A 230 1.65 -33.34 -4.18
C ASP A 230 2.99 -32.64 -3.91
N PRO A 231 3.79 -33.13 -2.95
CA PRO A 231 5.06 -32.51 -2.56
C PRO A 231 6.13 -32.63 -3.66
N LYS A 232 6.00 -33.60 -4.57
CA LYS A 232 6.87 -33.71 -5.75
C LYS A 232 6.69 -32.54 -6.70
N THR A 233 5.44 -32.18 -6.98
CA THR A 233 5.12 -30.99 -7.78
C THR A 233 5.70 -29.73 -7.13
N LEU A 234 5.64 -29.61 -5.81
CA LEU A 234 6.21 -28.48 -5.09
C LEU A 234 7.74 -28.44 -5.15
N THR A 235 8.38 -29.57 -4.86
CA THR A 235 9.85 -29.70 -4.88
C THR A 235 10.40 -29.42 -6.28
N ALA A 236 9.72 -29.89 -7.34
CA ALA A 236 10.12 -29.59 -8.72
C ALA A 236 10.07 -28.08 -9.03
N GLN A 237 9.07 -27.37 -8.51
CA GLN A 237 8.92 -25.92 -8.73
C GLN A 237 9.93 -25.13 -7.90
N ILE A 238 10.17 -25.54 -6.65
CA ILE A 238 11.25 -24.98 -5.82
C ILE A 238 12.60 -25.13 -6.52
N ASN A 239 12.89 -26.29 -7.11
CA ASN A 239 14.12 -26.50 -7.87
C ASN A 239 14.21 -25.60 -9.11
N LYS A 240 13.09 -25.35 -9.82
CA LYS A 240 13.08 -24.39 -10.91
C LYS A 240 13.40 -22.98 -10.43
N LEU A 241 12.83 -22.53 -9.32
CA LEU A 241 13.12 -21.22 -8.73
C LEU A 241 14.57 -21.14 -8.23
N LYS A 242 15.08 -22.21 -7.60
CA LYS A 242 16.47 -22.35 -7.17
C LYS A 242 17.42 -22.16 -8.33
N ASN A 243 17.16 -22.82 -9.46
CA ASN A 243 17.97 -22.71 -10.67
C ASN A 243 17.81 -21.36 -11.36
N ARG A 244 16.58 -20.85 -11.47
CA ARG A 244 16.25 -19.56 -12.13
C ARG A 244 16.91 -18.38 -11.43
N PHE A 245 16.98 -18.40 -10.09
CA PHE A 245 17.54 -17.31 -9.29
C PHE A 245 18.93 -17.62 -8.68
N GLY A 246 19.55 -18.75 -9.01
CA GLY A 246 20.89 -19.09 -8.53
C GLY A 246 21.00 -19.27 -7.01
N LEU A 247 19.97 -19.82 -6.38
CA LEU A 247 19.87 -19.91 -4.91
C LEU A 247 20.70 -21.08 -4.38
N SER A 248 21.54 -20.83 -3.37
CA SER A 248 22.34 -21.89 -2.74
C SER A 248 21.51 -22.68 -1.72
N ARG A 249 20.63 -22.00 -0.98
CA ARG A 249 19.76 -22.59 0.05
C ARG A 249 18.32 -22.12 -0.08
N VAL A 250 17.39 -23.05 0.15
CA VAL A 250 15.95 -22.80 0.20
C VAL A 250 15.38 -23.57 1.39
N ALA A 251 14.68 -22.87 2.27
CA ALA A 251 13.91 -23.49 3.35
C ALA A 251 12.42 -23.53 3.00
N LEU A 252 11.86 -24.73 2.97
CA LEU A 252 10.42 -24.91 2.90
C LEU A 252 9.81 -24.64 4.27
N VAL A 253 8.89 -23.69 4.35
CA VAL A 253 8.15 -23.37 5.56
C VAL A 253 6.73 -23.91 5.42
N GLY A 254 6.26 -24.64 6.42
CA GLY A 254 4.91 -25.18 6.37
C GLY A 254 4.51 -25.94 7.61
N ASP A 255 3.21 -26.14 7.77
CA ASP A 255 2.66 -26.88 8.89
C ASP A 255 3.09 -28.36 8.88
N ARG A 256 2.81 -29.04 10.00
CA ARG A 256 3.19 -30.44 10.20
C ARG A 256 2.34 -31.43 9.41
N GLY A 257 1.22 -31.01 8.84
CA GLY A 257 0.45 -31.80 7.87
C GLY A 257 1.16 -31.81 6.51
N MET A 258 1.80 -30.70 6.16
CA MET A 258 2.52 -30.50 4.91
C MET A 258 3.93 -31.06 4.95
N ILE A 259 4.69 -30.85 6.03
CA ILE A 259 6.07 -31.31 6.13
C ILE A 259 6.13 -32.44 7.16
N THR A 260 5.81 -33.66 6.72
CA THR A 260 5.84 -34.87 7.55
C THR A 260 7.27 -35.45 7.65
N SER A 261 7.56 -36.29 8.63
CA SER A 261 8.89 -36.95 8.74
C SER A 261 9.22 -37.77 7.50
N ALA A 262 8.23 -38.47 6.93
CA ALA A 262 8.42 -39.21 5.68
C ALA A 262 8.86 -38.27 4.55
N ARG A 263 8.20 -37.12 4.37
CA ARG A 263 8.55 -36.13 3.34
C ARG A 263 9.93 -35.50 3.55
N ILE A 264 10.30 -35.22 4.80
CA ILE A 264 11.64 -34.73 5.13
C ILE A 264 12.69 -35.73 4.64
N THR A 265 12.51 -37.01 4.96
CA THR A 265 13.47 -38.08 4.62
C THR A 265 13.48 -38.44 3.14
N GLU A 266 12.32 -38.55 2.51
CA GLU A 266 12.17 -39.07 1.15
C GLU A 266 12.33 -37.99 0.07
N GLU A 267 12.10 -36.71 0.40
CA GLU A 267 12.00 -35.65 -0.62
C GLU A 267 12.90 -34.43 -0.31
N LEU A 268 12.76 -33.83 0.88
CA LEU A 268 13.47 -32.57 1.18
C LEU A 268 14.97 -32.77 1.36
N ARG A 269 15.37 -33.79 2.16
CA ARG A 269 16.79 -34.12 2.35
C ARG A 269 17.48 -34.52 1.03
N PRO A 270 16.94 -35.43 0.19
CA PRO A 270 17.52 -35.75 -1.11
C PRO A 270 17.59 -34.56 -2.07
N ALA A 271 16.64 -33.62 -2.00
CA ALA A 271 16.65 -32.39 -2.81
C ALA A 271 17.60 -31.30 -2.28
N GLY A 272 18.21 -31.50 -1.10
CA GLY A 272 19.05 -30.49 -0.45
C GLY A 272 18.27 -29.24 -0.08
N LEU A 273 17.02 -29.42 0.38
CA LEU A 273 16.14 -28.37 0.88
C LEU A 273 16.14 -28.38 2.41
N ASP A 274 16.29 -27.20 2.99
CA ASP A 274 16.08 -26.97 4.41
C ASP A 274 14.57 -26.90 4.70
N TRP A 275 14.16 -26.98 5.97
CA TRP A 275 12.75 -26.87 6.33
C TRP A 275 12.54 -26.19 7.67
N ILE A 276 11.35 -25.60 7.82
CA ILE A 276 10.80 -25.11 9.09
C ILE A 276 9.39 -25.69 9.20
N THR A 277 9.16 -26.50 10.23
CA THR A 277 7.84 -27.07 10.50
C THR A 277 7.57 -27.17 11.99
N ALA A 278 6.29 -27.28 12.35
CA ALA A 278 5.85 -27.42 13.72
C ALA A 278 5.93 -28.89 14.19
N LEU A 279 6.09 -29.09 15.50
CA LEU A 279 5.84 -30.38 16.13
C LEU A 279 4.37 -30.51 16.53
N ARG A 280 3.82 -31.73 16.51
CA ARG A 280 2.46 -31.99 17.02
C ARG A 280 2.46 -32.07 18.54
N ALA A 281 1.30 -31.83 19.17
CA ALA A 281 1.15 -31.90 20.62
C ALA A 281 1.73 -33.18 21.28
N PRO A 282 1.57 -34.41 20.71
CA PRO A 282 2.20 -35.60 21.29
C PRO A 282 3.74 -35.57 21.27
N GLN A 283 4.33 -34.98 20.23
CA GLN A 283 5.78 -34.84 20.10
C GLN A 283 6.33 -33.84 21.11
N ILE A 284 5.63 -32.71 21.30
CA ILE A 284 5.98 -31.70 22.31
C ILE A 284 5.88 -32.31 23.72
N LYS A 285 4.81 -33.07 23.99
CA LYS A 285 4.62 -33.76 25.28
C LYS A 285 5.75 -34.75 25.57
N ALA A 286 6.20 -35.49 24.55
CA ALA A 286 7.34 -36.40 24.70
C ALA A 286 8.63 -35.66 25.07
N LEU A 287 8.90 -34.49 24.46
CA LEU A 287 10.06 -33.66 24.80
C LEU A 287 10.02 -33.15 26.24
N VAL A 288 8.84 -32.73 26.73
CA VAL A 288 8.67 -32.33 28.14
C VAL A 288 8.87 -33.52 29.08
N GLN A 289 8.32 -34.69 28.74
CA GLN A 289 8.46 -35.91 29.55
C GLN A 289 9.88 -36.45 29.61
N ALA A 290 10.64 -36.26 28.53
CA ALA A 290 12.05 -36.63 28.44
C ALA A 290 12.99 -35.59 29.07
N ASP A 291 12.45 -34.52 29.66
CA ASP A 291 13.20 -33.38 30.17
C ASP A 291 14.14 -32.74 29.11
N ALA A 292 13.77 -32.86 27.84
CA ALA A 292 14.44 -32.18 26.72
C ALA A 292 13.91 -30.75 26.54
N LEU A 293 12.68 -30.48 27.00
CA LEU A 293 12.06 -29.16 27.03
C LEU A 293 11.62 -28.82 28.46
N GLN A 294 12.39 -27.97 29.14
CA GLN A 294 12.04 -27.45 30.46
C GLN A 294 11.12 -26.23 30.34
N LEU A 295 9.93 -26.27 30.95
CA LEU A 295 8.98 -25.15 30.89
C LEU A 295 9.49 -23.89 31.61
N SER A 296 10.39 -24.04 32.58
CA SER A 296 11.03 -22.92 33.28
C SER A 296 11.93 -22.07 32.37
N LEU A 297 12.28 -22.55 31.17
CA LEU A 297 12.96 -21.73 30.16
C LEU A 297 12.13 -20.49 29.79
N PHE A 298 10.81 -20.58 29.93
CA PHE A 298 9.88 -19.51 29.60
C PHE A 298 9.56 -18.57 30.76
N ASP A 299 10.19 -18.76 31.93
CA ASP A 299 10.05 -17.83 33.06
C ASP A 299 10.85 -16.53 32.80
N GLU A 300 11.93 -16.61 32.01
CA GLU A 300 12.83 -15.48 31.70
C GLU A 300 12.85 -15.11 30.20
N HIS A 301 12.53 -16.05 29.32
CA HIS A 301 12.67 -15.88 27.86
C HIS A 301 11.48 -16.49 27.10
N ASP A 302 10.83 -15.71 26.24
CA ASP A 302 9.72 -16.23 25.42
C ASP A 302 10.14 -17.22 24.32
N LEU A 303 11.46 -17.35 24.07
CA LEU A 303 12.04 -18.19 23.03
C LEU A 303 13.26 -18.96 23.53
N ALA A 304 13.30 -20.27 23.26
CA ALA A 304 14.42 -21.15 23.62
C ALA A 304 14.81 -22.05 22.43
N GLU A 305 16.10 -22.30 22.29
CA GLU A 305 16.65 -23.27 21.35
C GLU A 305 17.06 -24.54 22.12
N ILE A 306 16.56 -25.70 21.71
CA ILE A 306 16.88 -26.99 22.31
C ILE A 306 17.32 -28.00 21.24
N ASN A 307 18.04 -29.03 21.69
CA ASN A 307 18.39 -30.19 20.88
C ASN A 307 17.83 -31.45 21.55
N SER A 308 17.39 -32.43 20.77
CA SER A 308 16.90 -33.71 21.29
C SER A 308 17.45 -34.87 20.46
N PRO A 309 17.86 -35.98 21.10
CA PRO A 309 18.24 -37.22 20.40
C PRO A 309 17.14 -37.77 19.48
N ASP A 310 15.87 -37.46 19.76
CA ASP A 310 14.72 -37.86 18.94
C ASP A 310 14.67 -37.13 17.58
N TYR A 311 15.39 -36.02 17.44
CA TYR A 311 15.45 -35.18 16.25
C TYR A 311 16.91 -34.91 15.83
N PRO A 312 17.65 -35.96 15.42
CA PRO A 312 19.08 -35.84 15.18
C PRO A 312 19.39 -34.91 13.99
N GLY A 313 20.23 -33.91 14.26
CA GLY A 313 20.63 -32.91 13.27
C GLY A 313 19.56 -31.85 12.99
N GLU A 314 18.48 -31.82 13.77
CA GLU A 314 17.44 -30.79 13.69
C GLU A 314 17.58 -29.85 14.88
N ARG A 315 17.33 -28.57 14.62
CA ARG A 315 17.26 -27.54 15.65
C ARG A 315 15.80 -27.34 16.03
N LEU A 316 15.47 -27.48 17.32
CA LEU A 316 14.14 -27.21 17.83
C LEU A 316 14.11 -25.81 18.45
N VAL A 317 13.18 -24.98 17.98
CA VAL A 317 12.92 -23.65 18.54
C VAL A 317 11.58 -23.70 19.24
N CYS A 318 11.57 -23.48 20.54
CA CYS A 318 10.39 -23.49 21.37
C CYS A 318 10.02 -22.05 21.73
N CYS A 319 8.74 -21.71 21.60
CA CYS A 319 8.21 -20.40 21.94
C CYS A 319 6.98 -20.59 22.82
N HIS A 320 6.88 -19.81 23.90
CA HIS A 320 5.72 -19.77 24.77
C HIS A 320 4.99 -18.45 24.55
N ASN A 321 3.76 -18.52 24.08
CA ASN A 321 2.89 -17.35 23.94
C ASN A 321 1.82 -17.40 25.04
N PRO A 322 1.93 -16.59 26.12
CA PRO A 322 0.93 -16.58 27.17
C PRO A 322 -0.42 -16.10 26.60
N LEU A 323 -1.47 -16.89 26.83
CA LEU A 323 -2.85 -16.58 26.43
C LEU A 323 -3.47 -15.48 27.31
#